data_AF-A0A7X7BBR6-F1
#
_entry.id   AF-A0A7X7BBR6-F1
#
_cell.length_a   1.000
_cell.length_b   1.000
_cell.length_c   1.000
_cell.angle_alpha   90.00
_cell.angle_beta   90.00
_cell.angle_gamma   90.00
#
_symmetry.space_group_name_H-M   'P 1'
#
loop_
_entity.id
_entity.type
_entity.pdbx_description
1 polymer ?
#
loop_
_entity_poly.entity_id
_entity_poly.type
_entity_poly.pdbx_seq_one_letter_code
_entity_poly.pdbx_strand_id
1 'polypeptide(L)'
;MIYVTHDQVEAMTMGDRIVVMAHGTIQQVAPPLEVYRRPENLFVAGFIGTPPMNVLRGRFEPQEGGGRFRHAQGEVALPVRWDVALRPFAGRELLLGFRPESLDGAPAPDTARDAVCGTVDVVEPMGAETFVQVVAADGTRIVARVGAEHTFEPGATVALPLDCGQLRFFDAATGRAVPADGEEAR
;
A
#
# COMPACT_ATOMS: atom_id res chain seq x y z
N MET A 1 7.29 -28.57 12.42
CA MET A 1 7.03 -27.84 13.69
C MET A 1 5.91 -26.85 13.40
N ILE A 2 4.95 -26.68 14.29
CA ILE A 2 3.95 -25.61 14.18
C ILE A 2 4.23 -24.65 15.34
N TYR A 3 4.43 -23.38 15.02
CA TYR A 3 4.72 -22.32 15.98
C TYR A 3 3.62 -21.27 15.88
N VAL A 4 3.12 -20.81 17.04
CA VAL A 4 2.02 -19.85 17.12
C VAL A 4 2.53 -18.61 17.84
N THR A 5 2.40 -17.46 17.19
CA THR A 5 2.81 -16.16 17.72
C THR A 5 1.85 -15.07 17.29
N HIS A 6 1.87 -13.97 18.03
CA HIS A 6 1.19 -12.72 17.67
C HIS A 6 2.18 -11.68 17.13
N ASP A 7 3.49 -11.95 17.22
CA ASP A 7 4.55 -11.10 16.70
C ASP A 7 4.83 -11.44 15.23
N GLN A 8 4.69 -10.42 14.39
CA GLN A 8 4.89 -10.55 12.95
C GLN A 8 6.37 -10.76 12.61
N VAL A 9 7.30 -10.16 13.35
CA VAL A 9 8.75 -10.32 13.14
C VAL A 9 9.14 -11.76 13.38
N GLU A 10 8.60 -12.38 14.43
CA GLU A 10 8.78 -13.82 14.68
C GLU A 10 8.24 -14.68 13.53
N ALA A 11 7.01 -14.40 13.08
CA ALA A 11 6.39 -15.13 11.98
C ALA A 11 7.20 -14.98 10.66
N MET A 12 7.72 -13.77 10.40
CA MET A 12 8.42 -13.44 9.16
C MET A 12 9.85 -14.00 9.09
N THR A 13 10.50 -14.22 10.24
CA THR A 13 11.91 -14.62 10.29
C THR A 13 12.12 -16.11 10.53
N MET A 14 11.17 -16.81 11.17
CA MET A 14 11.34 -18.21 11.54
C MET A 14 10.58 -19.21 10.65
N GLY A 15 9.50 -18.79 10.00
CA GLY A 15 8.60 -19.71 9.30
C GLY A 15 8.94 -19.92 7.83
N ASP A 16 8.91 -21.17 7.36
CA ASP A 16 8.92 -21.49 5.91
C ASP A 16 7.62 -21.03 5.22
N ARG A 17 6.51 -21.09 5.97
CA ARG A 17 5.18 -20.62 5.59
C ARG A 17 4.49 -20.00 6.79
N ILE A 18 3.71 -18.96 6.54
CA ILE A 18 2.88 -18.28 7.52
C ILE A 18 1.41 -18.60 7.22
N VAL A 19 0.66 -18.99 8.25
CA VAL A 19 -0.81 -19.13 8.21
C VAL A 19 -1.40 -17.91 8.90
N VAL A 20 -1.91 -16.95 8.13
CA VAL A 20 -2.60 -15.78 8.70
C VAL A 20 -4.06 -16.16 8.96
N MET A 21 -4.56 -15.89 10.16
CA MET A 21 -5.93 -16.21 10.56
C MET A 21 -6.65 -14.99 11.14
N ALA A 22 -7.95 -14.89 10.85
CA ALA A 22 -8.85 -13.90 11.42
C ALA A 22 -10.18 -14.56 11.76
N HIS A 23 -10.72 -14.31 12.96
CA HIS A 23 -12.01 -14.85 13.42
C HIS A 23 -12.16 -16.37 13.20
N GLY A 24 -11.10 -17.13 13.49
CA GLY A 24 -11.08 -18.59 13.34
C GLY A 24 -10.99 -19.08 11.88
N THR A 25 -10.86 -18.19 10.90
CA THR A 25 -10.76 -18.53 9.47
C THR A 25 -9.38 -18.18 8.94
N ILE A 26 -8.80 -19.11 8.17
CA ILE A 26 -7.53 -18.87 7.46
C ILE A 26 -7.77 -17.81 6.38
N GLN A 27 -6.95 -16.76 6.41
CA GLN A 27 -6.99 -15.65 5.47
C GLN A 27 -5.98 -15.82 4.33
N GLN A 28 -4.82 -16.41 4.62
CA GLN A 28 -3.77 -16.68 3.64
C GLN A 28 -2.76 -17.69 4.19
N VAL A 29 -2.20 -18.53 3.32
CA VAL A 29 -1.07 -19.43 3.66
C VAL A 29 0.03 -19.38 2.61
N ALA A 30 1.08 -18.62 2.86
CA ALA A 30 2.18 -18.44 1.91
C ALA A 30 3.54 -18.27 2.62
N PRO A 31 4.67 -18.36 1.90
CA PRO A 31 5.97 -17.97 2.44
C PRO A 31 5.97 -16.52 2.96
N PRO A 32 6.81 -16.17 3.95
CA PRO A 32 6.81 -14.84 4.58
C PRO A 32 6.80 -13.66 3.61
N LEU A 33 7.72 -13.65 2.65
CA LEU A 33 7.83 -12.57 1.67
C LEU A 33 6.63 -12.50 0.73
N GLU A 34 5.96 -13.63 0.47
CA GLU A 34 4.76 -13.67 -0.36
C GLU A 34 3.56 -13.08 0.38
N VAL A 35 3.37 -13.42 1.66
CA VAL A 35 2.33 -12.80 2.50
C VAL A 35 2.54 -11.28 2.58
N TYR A 36 3.78 -10.82 2.68
CA TYR A 36 4.10 -9.39 2.72
C TYR A 36 3.86 -8.68 1.36
N ARG A 37 4.35 -9.26 0.26
CA ARG A 37 4.32 -8.63 -1.08
C ARG A 37 3.00 -8.83 -1.83
N ARG A 38 2.27 -9.90 -1.53
CA ARG A 38 1.03 -10.34 -2.19
C ARG A 38 -0.01 -10.75 -1.15
N PRO A 39 -0.49 -9.81 -0.33
CA PRO A 39 -1.59 -10.09 0.58
C PRO A 39 -2.85 -10.46 -0.23
N GLU A 40 -3.52 -11.55 0.13
CA GLU A 40 -4.73 -12.03 -0.58
C GLU A 40 -5.96 -11.16 -0.33
N ASN A 41 -5.93 -10.35 0.73
CA ASN A 41 -7.02 -9.46 1.09
C ASN A 41 -6.54 -8.29 1.96
N LEU A 42 -7.42 -7.31 2.14
CA LEU A 42 -7.17 -6.09 2.90
C LEU A 42 -6.78 -6.37 4.36
N PHE A 43 -7.35 -7.41 4.98
CA PHE A 43 -6.99 -7.78 6.35
C PHE A 43 -5.52 -8.19 6.41
N VAL A 44 -5.07 -9.09 5.53
CA VAL A 44 -3.65 -9.50 5.51
C VAL A 44 -2.73 -8.32 5.19
N ALA A 45 -3.14 -7.44 4.28
CA ALA A 45 -2.38 -6.25 3.91
C ALA A 45 -2.18 -5.27 5.08
N GLY A 46 -3.25 -5.06 5.87
CA GLY A 46 -3.22 -4.20 7.07
C GLY A 46 -2.65 -4.90 8.30
N PHE A 47 -2.63 -6.23 8.31
CA PHE A 47 -2.09 -7.01 9.42
C PHE A 47 -0.59 -7.23 9.29
N ILE A 48 -0.07 -7.58 8.11
CA ILE A 48 1.35 -7.94 7.94
C ILE A 48 2.17 -6.73 7.50
N GLY A 49 3.19 -6.39 8.29
CA GLY A 49 4.09 -5.26 8.08
C GLY A 49 3.94 -4.21 9.17
N THR A 50 5.05 -3.62 9.60
CA THR A 50 5.07 -2.54 10.59
C THR A 50 5.97 -1.42 10.08
N PRO A 51 5.42 -0.26 9.69
CA PRO A 51 3.99 0.10 9.67
C PRO A 51 3.18 -0.72 8.63
N PRO A 52 1.85 -0.80 8.78
CA PRO A 52 0.99 -1.54 7.87
C PRO A 52 0.88 -0.89 6.49
N MET A 53 0.27 -1.59 5.53
CA MET A 53 0.01 -1.04 4.20
C MET A 53 -0.89 0.20 4.27
N ASN A 54 -0.52 1.25 3.53
CA ASN A 54 -1.37 2.42 3.31
C ASN A 54 -2.46 2.08 2.30
N VAL A 55 -3.64 2.68 2.45
CA VAL A 55 -4.79 2.39 1.59
C VAL A 55 -5.47 3.68 1.15
N LEU A 56 -5.59 3.86 -0.17
CA LEU A 56 -6.36 4.94 -0.79
C LEU A 56 -7.63 4.39 -1.42
N ARG A 57 -8.74 5.09 -1.23
CA ARG A 57 -10.02 4.76 -1.88
C ARG A 57 -10.15 5.56 -3.16
N GLY A 58 -10.62 4.90 -4.22
CA GLY A 58 -10.72 5.53 -5.53
C GLY A 58 -11.36 4.64 -6.58
N ARG A 59 -11.18 5.03 -7.84
CA ARG A 59 -11.74 4.33 -9.00
C ARG A 59 -10.70 4.20 -10.11
N PHE A 60 -10.74 3.06 -10.78
CA PHE A 60 -9.99 2.84 -12.00
C PHE A 60 -10.72 3.46 -13.20
N GLU A 61 -10.01 4.27 -13.97
CA GLU A 61 -10.45 4.89 -15.21
C GLU A 61 -9.58 4.39 -16.36
N PRO A 62 -10.12 3.55 -17.27
CA PRO A 62 -9.38 3.12 -18.45
C PRO A 62 -9.13 4.31 -19.39
N GLN A 63 -7.93 4.39 -19.97
CA GLN A 63 -7.55 5.42 -20.94
C GLN A 63 -6.76 4.81 -22.10
N GLU A 64 -6.75 5.47 -23.26
CA GLU A 64 -5.86 5.11 -24.36
C GLU A 64 -4.40 5.33 -23.94
N GLY A 65 -3.59 4.26 -23.94
CA GLY A 65 -2.18 4.32 -23.53
C GLY A 65 -1.90 3.94 -22.06
N GLY A 66 -2.93 3.58 -21.29
CA GLY A 66 -2.78 3.04 -19.92
C GLY A 66 -3.76 3.69 -18.94
N GLY A 67 -4.44 2.88 -18.13
CA GLY A 67 -5.42 3.38 -17.18
C GLY A 67 -4.83 4.16 -16.00
N ARG A 68 -5.70 4.95 -15.36
CA ARG A 68 -5.39 5.75 -14.17
C ARG A 68 -6.24 5.32 -13.00
N PHE A 69 -5.71 5.45 -11.79
CA PHE A 69 -6.48 5.36 -10.56
C PHE A 69 -6.71 6.76 -10.00
N ARG A 70 -7.98 7.17 -9.90
CA ARG A 70 -8.37 8.45 -9.30
C ARG A 70 -8.81 8.26 -7.86
N HIS A 71 -8.24 9.04 -6.97
CA HIS A 71 -8.54 9.08 -5.54
C HIS A 71 -8.74 10.54 -5.09
N ALA A 72 -9.10 10.75 -3.82
CA ALA A 72 -9.43 12.09 -3.32
C ALA A 72 -8.26 13.09 -3.40
N GLN A 73 -7.03 12.59 -3.37
CA GLN A 73 -5.80 13.39 -3.36
C GLN A 73 -5.22 13.62 -4.77
N GLY A 74 -5.72 12.94 -5.80
CA GLY A 74 -5.19 13.05 -7.15
C GLY A 74 -5.40 11.81 -8.01
N GLU A 75 -4.49 11.60 -8.96
CA GLU A 75 -4.50 10.43 -9.83
C GLU A 75 -3.11 9.81 -9.93
N VAL A 76 -3.09 8.48 -10.02
CA VAL A 76 -1.90 7.65 -10.21
C VAL A 76 -2.00 6.97 -11.58
N ALA A 77 -1.00 7.19 -12.43
CA ALA A 77 -0.80 6.46 -13.67
C ALA A 77 -0.42 5.01 -13.37
N LEU A 78 -1.14 4.06 -13.95
CA LEU A 78 -0.91 2.66 -13.65
C LEU A 78 0.01 2.01 -14.69
N PRO A 79 0.96 1.17 -14.25
CA PRO A 79 1.65 0.25 -15.14
C PRO A 79 0.67 -0.59 -15.98
N VAL A 80 1.03 -0.92 -17.23
CA VAL A 80 0.17 -1.65 -18.19
C VAL A 80 -0.46 -2.92 -17.60
N ARG A 81 0.27 -3.67 -16.74
CA ARG A 81 -0.24 -4.88 -16.08
C ARG A 81 -1.51 -4.66 -15.23
N TRP A 82 -1.73 -3.44 -14.75
CA TRP A 82 -2.92 -3.09 -14.00
C TRP A 82 -4.06 -2.63 -14.89
N ASP A 83 -3.77 -2.06 -16.08
CA ASP A 83 -4.81 -1.64 -17.01
C ASP A 83 -5.72 -2.82 -17.39
N VAL A 84 -5.13 -3.96 -17.73
CA VAL A 84 -5.89 -5.14 -18.12
C VAL A 84 -6.61 -5.77 -16.92
N ALA A 85 -5.90 -5.99 -15.82
CA ALA A 85 -6.45 -6.59 -14.60
C ALA A 85 -7.62 -5.81 -14.00
N LEU A 86 -7.61 -4.48 -14.12
CA LEU A 86 -8.63 -3.60 -13.52
C LEU A 86 -9.79 -3.26 -14.46
N ARG A 87 -9.73 -3.57 -15.76
CA ARG A 87 -10.84 -3.37 -16.70
C ARG A 87 -12.18 -3.95 -16.23
N PRO A 88 -12.26 -5.17 -15.66
CA PRO A 88 -13.50 -5.72 -15.10
C PRO A 88 -14.06 -4.92 -13.92
N PHE A 89 -13.24 -4.05 -13.33
CA PHE A 89 -13.58 -3.20 -12.18
C PHE A 89 -13.78 -1.73 -12.57
N ALA A 90 -13.76 -1.38 -13.86
CA ALA A 90 -13.93 -0.01 -14.32
C ALA A 90 -15.21 0.64 -13.75
N GLY A 91 -15.08 1.85 -13.20
CA GLY A 91 -16.17 2.58 -12.57
C GLY A 91 -16.61 2.08 -11.19
N ARG A 92 -16.15 0.90 -10.75
CA ARG A 92 -16.34 0.41 -9.38
C ARG A 92 -15.37 1.10 -8.43
N GLU A 93 -15.75 1.12 -7.16
CA GLU A 93 -14.85 1.57 -6.11
C GLU A 93 -13.82 0.47 -5.79
N LEU A 94 -12.56 0.88 -5.70
CA LEU A 94 -11.42 0.04 -5.43
C LEU A 94 -10.58 0.67 -4.32
N LEU A 95 -9.78 -0.17 -3.69
CA LEU A 95 -8.78 0.23 -2.70
C LEU A 95 -7.39 0.02 -3.30
N LEU A 96 -6.60 1.08 -3.35
CA LEU A 96 -5.20 1.05 -3.74
C LEU A 96 -4.34 0.94 -2.48
N GLY A 97 -3.68 -0.20 -2.33
CA GLY A 97 -2.68 -0.46 -1.30
C GLY A 97 -1.25 -0.20 -1.77
N PHE A 98 -0.43 0.41 -0.93
CA PHE A 98 1.01 0.54 -1.12
C PHE A 98 1.73 0.54 0.23
N ARG A 99 2.97 0.07 0.27
CA ARG A 99 3.72 -0.01 1.52
C ARG A 99 4.30 1.35 1.90
N PRO A 100 4.56 1.62 3.20
CA PRO A 100 5.17 2.87 3.63
C PRO A 100 6.48 3.22 2.90
N GLU A 101 7.30 2.22 2.57
CA GLU A 101 8.54 2.39 1.80
C GLU A 101 8.34 2.59 0.30
N SER A 102 7.10 2.55 -0.19
CA SER A 102 6.79 2.89 -1.59
C SER A 102 6.69 4.41 -1.81
N LEU A 103 6.83 5.23 -0.76
CA LEU A 103 6.86 6.68 -0.87
C LEU A 103 8.29 7.20 -0.85
N ASP A 104 8.67 7.96 -1.87
CA ASP A 104 9.96 8.66 -1.92
C ASP A 104 9.93 9.85 -0.96
N GLY A 105 10.97 9.96 -0.11
CA GLY A 105 11.13 11.06 0.83
C GLY A 105 11.59 12.36 0.19
N ALA A 106 12.00 12.35 -1.07
CA ALA A 106 12.31 13.57 -1.83
C ALA A 106 11.00 14.29 -2.17
N PRO A 107 10.71 15.46 -1.55
CA PRO A 107 9.46 16.16 -1.82
C PRO A 107 9.41 16.57 -3.29
N ALA A 108 8.30 16.31 -3.95
CA ALA A 108 8.02 16.81 -5.28
C ALA A 108 7.20 18.12 -5.18
N PRO A 109 7.11 18.90 -6.27
CA PRO A 109 6.16 20.01 -6.34
C PRO A 109 4.73 19.51 -6.08
N ASP A 110 3.86 20.33 -5.50
CA ASP A 110 2.44 19.99 -5.24
C ASP A 110 1.66 19.57 -6.50
N THR A 111 2.18 19.91 -7.69
CA THR A 111 1.62 19.52 -8.99
C THR A 111 2.12 18.17 -9.49
N ALA A 112 2.91 17.45 -8.70
CA ALA A 112 3.43 16.15 -9.06
C ALA A 112 2.28 15.18 -9.31
N ARG A 113 2.33 14.52 -10.46
CA ARG A 113 1.48 13.36 -10.73
C ARG A 113 2.06 12.17 -9.98
N ASP A 114 1.22 11.20 -9.65
CA ASP A 114 1.66 9.94 -9.03
C ASP A 114 2.31 10.18 -7.65
N ALA A 115 1.77 11.11 -6.87
CA ALA A 115 2.23 11.47 -5.53
C ALA A 115 1.08 11.48 -4.52
N VAL A 116 1.43 11.25 -3.26
CA VAL A 116 0.54 11.44 -2.12
C VAL A 116 0.75 12.83 -1.55
N CYS A 117 -0.32 13.63 -1.53
CA CYS A 117 -0.30 14.97 -0.96
C CYS A 117 -1.02 15.02 0.40
N GLY A 118 -0.46 15.79 1.33
CA GLY A 118 -1.08 16.03 2.64
C GLY A 118 -0.23 16.88 3.57
N THR A 119 -0.65 16.97 4.82
CA THR A 119 0.07 17.69 5.88
C THR A 119 0.80 16.70 6.78
N VAL A 120 2.06 16.95 7.09
CA VAL A 120 2.83 16.17 8.06
C VAL A 120 2.22 16.36 9.45
N ASP A 121 1.84 15.27 10.10
CA ASP A 121 1.27 15.26 11.46
C ASP A 121 2.35 14.88 12.48
N VAL A 122 3.05 13.76 12.23
CA VAL A 122 4.07 13.22 13.14
C VAL A 122 5.31 12.80 12.35
N VAL A 123 6.49 13.06 12.92
CA VAL A 123 7.78 12.60 12.41
C VAL A 123 8.46 11.80 13.51
N GLU A 124 8.76 10.52 13.25
CA GLU A 124 9.32 9.59 14.22
C GLU A 124 10.65 9.02 13.70
N PRO A 125 11.79 9.58 14.10
CA PRO A 125 13.11 9.04 13.74
C PRO A 125 13.38 7.71 14.44
N MET A 126 13.79 6.69 13.67
CA MET A 126 14.07 5.32 14.12
C MET A 126 15.48 4.87 13.71
N GLY A 127 16.46 5.77 13.87
CA GLY A 127 17.86 5.49 13.53
C GLY A 127 18.14 5.72 12.04
N ALA A 128 18.15 4.66 11.24
CA ALA A 128 18.45 4.74 9.80
C ALA A 128 17.24 5.18 8.94
N GLU A 129 16.05 5.16 9.53
CA GLU A 129 14.80 5.46 8.86
C GLU A 129 13.98 6.44 9.70
N THR A 130 13.07 7.16 9.05
CA THR A 130 12.10 8.05 9.68
C THR A 130 10.71 7.63 9.23
N PHE A 131 9.79 7.46 10.17
CA PHE A 131 8.37 7.34 9.86
C PHE A 131 7.75 8.72 9.82
N VAL A 132 7.09 9.03 8.70
CA VAL A 132 6.41 10.31 8.51
C VAL A 132 4.92 10.03 8.36
N GLN A 133 4.13 10.48 9.32
CA GLN A 133 2.68 10.38 9.27
C GLN A 133 2.14 11.62 8.55
N VAL A 134 1.41 11.40 7.47
CA VAL A 134 0.81 12.43 6.62
C VAL A 134 -0.71 12.28 6.67
N VAL A 135 -1.40 13.40 6.89
CA VAL A 135 -2.85 13.48 6.83
C VAL A 135 -3.24 14.14 5.51
N ALA A 136 -3.90 13.38 4.65
CA ALA A 136 -4.45 13.88 3.41
C ALA A 136 -5.64 14.83 3.64
N ALA A 137 -6.00 15.62 2.64
CA ALA A 137 -7.09 16.61 2.72
C ALA A 137 -8.47 16.01 3.07
N ASP A 138 -8.69 14.73 2.74
CA ASP A 138 -9.92 13.98 3.06
C ASP A 138 -9.87 13.31 4.46
N GLY A 139 -8.80 13.53 5.23
CA GLY A 139 -8.57 12.94 6.54
C GLY A 139 -7.93 11.55 6.50
N THR A 140 -7.60 11.01 5.32
CA THR A 140 -6.89 9.73 5.21
C THR A 140 -5.49 9.85 5.82
N ARG A 141 -5.15 8.93 6.72
CA ARG A 141 -3.80 8.85 7.32
C ARG A 141 -2.92 7.93 6.50
N ILE A 142 -1.72 8.41 6.18
CA ILE A 142 -0.74 7.72 5.34
C ILE A 142 0.60 7.79 6.06
N VAL A 143 1.33 6.69 6.06
CA VAL A 143 2.66 6.61 6.67
C VAL A 143 3.69 6.41 5.57
N ALA A 144 4.70 7.27 5.52
CA ALA A 144 5.89 7.05 4.71
C ALA A 144 7.01 6.51 5.59
N ARG A 145 7.82 5.59 5.05
CA ARG A 145 9.05 5.08 5.68
C ARG A 145 10.21 5.47 4.76
N VAL A 146 10.96 6.47 5.18
CA VAL A 146 11.99 7.15 4.35
C VAL A 146 13.35 7.10 5.04
N GLY A 147 14.42 7.31 4.29
CA GLY A 147 15.77 7.38 4.84
C GLY A 147 15.95 8.57 5.80
N ALA A 148 16.83 8.42 6.79
CA ALA A 148 17.11 9.44 7.82
C ALA A 148 17.70 10.76 7.27
N GLU A 149 18.19 10.75 6.03
CA GLU A 149 18.65 11.95 5.30
C GLU A 149 17.52 12.90 4.92
N HIS A 150 16.27 12.41 4.87
CA HIS A 150 15.11 13.24 4.56
C HIS A 150 14.57 13.90 5.84
N THR A 151 14.38 15.21 5.77
CA THR A 151 13.87 16.02 6.90
C THR A 151 12.47 16.52 6.60
N PHE A 152 11.59 16.42 7.59
CA PHE A 152 10.20 16.85 7.53
C PHE A 152 9.86 17.67 8.76
N GLU A 153 9.00 18.67 8.60
CA GLU A 153 8.49 19.48 9.70
C GLU A 153 7.00 19.21 9.92
N PRO A 154 6.56 18.88 11.15
CA PRO A 154 5.14 18.80 11.48
C PRO A 154 4.41 20.11 11.11
N GLY A 155 3.25 19.97 10.48
CA GLY A 155 2.45 21.06 9.94
C GLY A 155 2.79 21.47 8.51
N ALA A 156 3.90 21.01 7.94
CA ALA A 156 4.25 21.29 6.55
C ALA A 156 3.37 20.49 5.57
N THR A 157 3.02 21.10 4.44
CA THR A 157 2.43 20.39 3.29
C THR A 157 3.53 19.67 2.53
N VAL A 158 3.27 18.43 2.13
CA VAL A 158 4.20 17.61 1.35
C VAL A 158 3.48 16.92 0.21
N ALA A 159 4.22 16.68 -0.88
CA ALA A 159 3.87 15.76 -1.95
C ALA A 159 4.97 14.70 -2.03
N LEU A 160 4.62 13.45 -1.69
CA LEU A 160 5.53 12.30 -1.67
C LEU A 160 5.30 11.44 -2.91
N PRO A 161 6.28 11.34 -3.84
CA PRO A 161 6.16 10.48 -5.01
C PRO A 161 5.90 9.02 -4.62
N LEU A 162 5.01 8.36 -5.37
CA LEU A 162 4.64 6.97 -5.15
C LEU A 162 5.31 6.06 -6.18
N ASP A 163 6.08 5.08 -5.70
CA ASP A 163 6.57 3.98 -6.52
C ASP A 163 5.41 3.08 -6.96
N CYS A 164 5.01 3.21 -8.22
CA CYS A 164 3.93 2.44 -8.83
C CYS A 164 4.31 0.97 -9.11
N GLY A 165 5.56 0.58 -8.83
CA GLY A 165 6.10 -0.75 -9.03
C GLY A 165 5.51 -1.82 -8.10
N GLN A 166 5.04 -1.45 -6.91
CA GLN A 166 4.57 -2.39 -5.86
C GLN A 166 3.12 -2.16 -5.41
N LEU A 167 2.32 -1.48 -6.23
CA LEU A 167 0.91 -1.25 -5.95
C LEU A 167 0.15 -2.58 -5.80
N ARG A 168 -0.88 -2.57 -4.96
CA ARG A 168 -1.87 -3.65 -4.84
C ARG A 168 -3.27 -3.07 -4.91
N PHE A 169 -4.18 -3.78 -5.56
CA PHE A 169 -5.58 -3.37 -5.61
C PHE A 169 -6.45 -4.37 -4.87
N PHE A 170 -7.49 -3.87 -4.21
CA PHE A 170 -8.50 -4.68 -3.55
C PHE A 170 -9.89 -4.21 -3.96
N ASP A 171 -10.81 -5.16 -4.13
CA ASP A 171 -12.22 -4.85 -4.35
C ASP A 171 -12.80 -4.25 -3.06
N ALA A 172 -13.33 -3.02 -3.12
CA ALA A 172 -13.87 -2.35 -1.95
C ALA A 172 -15.08 -3.07 -1.33
N ALA A 173 -15.80 -3.89 -2.11
CA ALA A 173 -16.97 -4.62 -1.64
C ALA A 173 -16.60 -5.91 -0.88
N THR A 174 -15.51 -6.57 -1.26
CA THR A 174 -15.14 -7.89 -0.71
C THR A 174 -13.84 -7.86 0.10
N GLY A 175 -13.03 -6.82 -0.06
CA GLY A 175 -11.69 -6.73 0.50
C GLY A 175 -10.67 -7.68 -0.15
N ARG A 176 -11.06 -8.47 -1.16
CA ARG A 176 -10.14 -9.40 -1.83
C ARG A 176 -9.19 -8.68 -2.77
N ALA A 177 -7.95 -9.15 -2.83
CA ALA A 177 -6.96 -8.64 -3.77
C ALA A 177 -7.39 -8.91 -5.22
N VAL A 178 -7.12 -7.94 -6.08
CA VAL A 178 -7.21 -8.09 -7.53
C VAL A 178 -5.83 -8.53 -8.02
N PRO A 179 -5.70 -9.72 -8.64
CA PRO A 179 -4.42 -10.17 -9.17
C PRO A 179 -3.99 -9.27 -10.34
N ALA A 180 -2.71 -8.89 -10.40
CA ALA A 180 -2.19 -8.20 -11.57
C ALA A 180 -2.10 -9.17 -12.75
N ASP A 181 -2.11 -8.66 -13.98
CA ASP A 181 -1.88 -9.50 -15.16
C ASP A 181 -0.54 -10.23 -15.08
N GLY A 182 -0.59 -11.54 -15.34
CA GLY A 182 0.58 -12.43 -15.25
C GLY A 182 0.90 -12.91 -13.83
N GLU A 183 0.16 -12.50 -12.80
CA GLU A 183 0.16 -13.15 -11.50
C GLU A 183 -0.93 -14.25 -11.50
N GLU A 184 -0.53 -15.53 -11.46
CA GLU A 184 -1.48 -16.63 -11.28
C GLU A 184 -2.19 -16.47 -9.92
N ALA A 185 -3.53 -16.42 -9.94
CA ALA A 185 -4.33 -16.64 -8.74
C ALA A 185 -4.16 -18.11 -8.34
N ARG A 186 -3.43 -18.35 -7.26
CA ARG A 186 -3.23 -19.70 -6.69
C ARG A 186 -4.30 -20.02 -5.66
#